data_AF-A0A1V4INR1-F1
#
_entry.id   AF-A0A1V4INR1-F1
#
_cell.length_a   1.000
_cell.length_b   1.000
_cell.length_c   1.000
_cell.angle_alpha   90.00
_cell.angle_beta   90.00
_cell.angle_gamma   90.00
#
_symmetry.space_group_name_H-M   'P 1'
#
loop_
_entity.id
_entity.type
_entity.pdbx_description
1 polymer ?
#
loop_
_entity_poly.entity_id
_entity_poly.type
_entity_poly.pdbx_seq_one_letter_code
_entity_poly.pdbx_strand_id
1 'polypeptide(L)'
;MINSVYMVLDMFFNILELAIIIECIASWIPQLQGNKFLNLIHNFVYPILEPFRRLQDRLISGIPMDFSPIIALLVINLLRGLIL
;
A
#
# COMPACT_ATOMS: atom_id res chain seq x y z
N MET A 1 -1.15 -27.99 8.99
CA MET A 1 -1.13 -26.78 9.84
C MET A 1 -0.22 -25.70 9.26
N ILE A 2 1.04 -26.00 8.93
CA ILE A 2 1.97 -25.04 8.32
C ILE A 2 1.40 -24.41 7.04
N ASN A 3 0.86 -25.22 6.12
CA ASN A 3 0.30 -24.72 4.85
C ASN A 3 -0.87 -23.75 5.03
N SER A 4 -1.67 -23.93 6.08
CA SER A 4 -2.79 -23.02 6.39
C SER A 4 -2.28 -21.66 6.84
N VAL A 5 -1.15 -21.60 7.54
CA VAL A 5 -0.51 -20.33 7.94
C VAL A 5 0.03 -19.61 6.72
N TYR A 6 0.75 -20.31 5.83
CA TYR A 6 1.24 -19.74 4.58
C TYR A 6 0.10 -19.20 3.71
N MET A 7 -1.02 -19.91 3.62
CA MET A 7 -2.20 -19.46 2.85
C MET A 7 -2.81 -18.18 3.42
N VAL A 8 -2.93 -18.07 4.76
CA VAL A 8 -3.48 -16.87 5.41
C VAL A 8 -2.55 -15.67 5.23
N LEU A 9 -1.23 -15.88 5.34
CA LEU A 9 -0.24 -14.83 5.11
C LEU A 9 -0.23 -14.37 3.65
N ASP A 10 -0.28 -15.29 2.70
CA ASP A 10 -0.37 -14.98 1.28
C ASP A 10 -1.62 -14.15 0.95
N MET A 11 -2.77 -14.55 1.51
CA MET A 11 -4.03 -13.82 1.39
C MET A 11 -3.94 -12.43 2.02
N PHE A 12 -3.29 -12.29 3.16
CA PHE A 12 -3.09 -10.99 3.80
C PHE A 12 -2.28 -10.05 2.91
N PHE A 13 -1.15 -10.50 2.36
CA PHE A 13 -0.36 -9.71 1.42
C PHE A 13 -1.17 -9.34 0.16
N ASN A 14 -1.97 -10.26 -0.38
CA ASN A 14 -2.82 -10.00 -1.55
C ASN A 14 -3.85 -8.88 -1.27
N ILE A 15 -4.51 -8.92 -0.11
CA ILE A 15 -5.48 -7.89 0.30
C ILE A 15 -4.79 -6.54 0.45
N LEU A 16 -3.59 -6.54 1.03
CA LEU A 16 -2.82 -5.34 1.32
C LEU A 16 -2.30 -4.68 0.03
N GLU A 17 -1.78 -5.46 -0.92
CA GLU A 17 -1.41 -4.98 -2.26
C GLU A 17 -2.62 -4.40 -3.00
N LEU A 18 -3.75 -5.10 -2.97
CA LEU A 18 -4.99 -4.62 -3.58
C LEU A 18 -5.46 -3.30 -2.96
N ALA A 19 -5.43 -3.18 -1.64
CA ALA A 19 -5.81 -1.95 -0.93
C ALA A 19 -4.91 -0.76 -1.33
N ILE A 20 -3.60 -0.98 -1.45
CA ILE A 20 -2.65 0.04 -1.90
C ILE A 20 -2.93 0.46 -3.35
N ILE A 21 -3.20 -0.51 -4.24
CA ILE A 21 -3.55 -0.23 -5.64
C ILE A 21 -4.85 0.58 -5.72
N ILE A 22 -5.88 0.20 -4.95
CA ILE A 22 -7.15 0.93 -4.90
C ILE A 22 -6.92 2.36 -4.40
N GLU A 23 -6.15 2.56 -3.32
CA GLU A 23 -5.85 3.89 -2.80
C GLU A 23 -5.10 4.75 -3.83
N CYS A 24 -4.09 4.17 -4.47
CA CYS A 24 -3.31 4.85 -5.51
C CYS A 24 -4.19 5.31 -6.68
N ILE A 25 -5.00 4.41 -7.24
CA ILE A 25 -5.92 4.74 -8.34
C ILE A 25 -6.98 5.75 -7.89
N ALA A 26 -7.56 5.56 -6.71
CA ALA A 26 -8.58 6.46 -6.18
C ALA A 26 -8.03 7.87 -5.91
N SER A 27 -6.76 8.00 -5.53
CA SER A 27 -6.11 9.29 -5.28
C SER A 27 -6.06 10.17 -6.54
N TRP A 28 -6.06 9.58 -7.74
CA TRP A 28 -6.02 10.29 -9.01
C TRP A 28 -7.41 10.72 -9.50
N ILE A 29 -8.49 10.27 -8.85
CA ILE A 29 -9.87 10.56 -9.26
C ILE A 29 -10.51 11.45 -8.20
N PRO A 30 -10.53 12.79 -8.39
CA PRO A 30 -11.02 13.73 -7.38
C PRO A 30 -12.47 13.49 -6.96
N GLN A 31 -13.33 12.99 -7.86
CA GLN A 31 -14.74 12.73 -7.54
C GLN A 31 -14.93 11.60 -6.52
N LEU A 32 -13.93 10.73 -6.36
CA LEU A 32 -13.95 9.63 -5.40
C LEU A 32 -13.50 10.08 -4.00
N GLN A 33 -12.87 11.25 -3.89
CA GLN A 33 -12.43 11.80 -2.61
C GLN A 33 -13.65 12.13 -1.72
N GLY A 34 -13.57 11.76 -0.45
CA GLY A 34 -14.67 11.93 0.52
C GLY A 34 -15.62 10.73 0.62
N ASN A 35 -15.46 9.69 -0.21
CA ASN A 35 -16.17 8.44 -0.02
C ASN A 35 -15.70 7.75 1.29
N LYS A 36 -16.65 7.42 2.18
CA LYS A 36 -16.36 6.75 3.46
C LYS A 36 -15.59 5.44 3.29
N PHE A 37 -15.88 4.67 2.25
CA PHE A 37 -15.19 3.41 1.97
C PHE A 37 -13.73 3.65 1.57
N LEU A 38 -13.47 4.63 0.73
CA LEU A 38 -12.11 4.98 0.33
C LEU A 38 -11.31 5.60 1.46
N ASN A 39 -11.95 6.39 2.33
CA ASN A 39 -11.30 6.88 3.54
C ASN A 39 -10.89 5.74 4.49
N LEU A 40 -11.70 4.67 4.57
CA LEU A 40 -11.35 3.48 5.33
C LEU A 40 -10.13 2.78 4.73
N ILE A 41 -10.12 2.58 3.41
CA ILE A 41 -8.96 1.99 2.71
C ILE A 41 -7.72 2.85 2.93
N HIS A 42 -7.83 4.16 2.72
CA HIS A 42 -6.73 5.10 2.92
C HIS A 42 -6.17 5.01 4.35
N ASN A 43 -7.03 5.05 5.37
CA ASN A 43 -6.58 4.93 6.77
C ASN A 43 -5.95 3.56 7.07
N PHE A 44 -6.42 2.49 6.41
CA PHE A 44 -5.87 1.16 6.55
C PHE A 44 -4.45 1.05 5.97
N VAL A 45 -4.21 1.63 4.79
CA VAL A 45 -2.90 1.58 4.12
C VAL A 45 -1.95 2.69 4.56
N TYR A 46 -2.46 3.79 5.14
CA TYR A 46 -1.69 4.94 5.60
C TYR A 46 -0.46 4.58 6.46
N PRO A 47 -0.55 3.75 7.51
CA PRO A 47 0.63 3.42 8.33
C PRO A 47 1.74 2.71 7.55
N ILE A 48 1.40 2.07 6.43
CA ILE A 48 2.34 1.40 5.53
C ILE A 48 2.94 2.40 4.54
N LEU A 49 2.11 3.25 3.93
CA LEU A 49 2.55 4.21 2.92
C LEU A 49 3.33 5.39 3.51
N GLU A 50 2.96 5.86 4.71
CA GLU A 50 3.57 7.02 5.36
C GLU A 50 5.10 6.97 5.51
N PRO A 51 5.73 5.87 5.98
CA PRO A 51 7.19 5.80 6.03
C PRO A 51 7.83 5.91 4.64
N PHE A 52 7.19 5.37 3.59
CA PHE A 52 7.69 5.49 2.21
C PHE A 52 7.46 6.90 1.64
N ARG A 53 6.36 7.58 1.99
CA ARG A 53 6.14 9.00 1.68
C ARG A 53 7.24 9.87 2.29
N ARG A 54 7.50 9.70 3.59
CA ARG A 54 8.59 10.41 4.28
C ARG A 54 9.96 10.13 3.69
N LEU A 55 10.20 8.89 3.27
CA LEU A 55 11.46 8.51 2.61
C LEU A 55 11.57 9.21 1.24
N GLN A 56 10.50 9.20 0.45
CA GLN A 56 10.44 9.90 -0.82
C GLN A 56 10.68 11.40 -0.64
N ASP A 57 10.00 12.07 0.29
CA ASP A 57 10.15 13.50 0.54
C ASP A 57 11.59 13.88 0.91
N ARG A 58 12.27 13.00 1.65
CA ARG A 58 13.69 13.19 2.04
C ARG A 58 14.66 12.98 0.88
N LEU A 59 14.39 12.02 0.00
CA LEU A 59 15.27 11.66 -1.11
C LEU A 59 15.04 12.53 -2.35
N ILE A 60 13.78 12.83 -2.63
CA ILE A 60 13.30 13.48 -3.84
C ILE A 60 12.24 14.53 -3.46
N SER A 61 12.71 15.59 -2.81
CA SER A 61 11.86 16.72 -2.41
C SER A 61 11.30 17.46 -3.64
N GLY A 62 10.03 17.86 -3.56
CA GLY A 62 9.39 18.75 -4.54
C GLY A 62 8.65 18.06 -5.69
N ILE A 63 8.58 16.73 -5.70
CA ILE A 63 7.74 16.01 -6.67
C ILE A 63 6.29 16.00 -6.15
N PRO A 64 5.31 16.51 -6.93
CA PRO A 64 3.90 16.54 -6.52
C PRO A 64 3.20 15.17 -6.63
N MET A 65 3.90 14.15 -7.11
CA MET A 65 3.38 12.81 -7.38
C MET A 65 3.85 11.81 -6.31
N ASP A 66 2.90 11.09 -5.72
CA ASP A 66 3.18 10.05 -4.74
C ASP A 66 3.64 8.75 -5.41
N PHE A 67 4.95 8.48 -5.38
CA PHE A 67 5.53 7.20 -5.79
C PHE A 67 5.66 6.20 -4.63
N SER A 68 5.32 6.64 -3.41
CA SER A 68 5.29 5.79 -2.21
C SER A 68 4.50 4.48 -2.37
N PRO A 69 3.37 4.39 -3.12
CA PRO A 69 2.66 3.13 -3.32
C PRO A 69 3.51 2.11 -4.08
N ILE A 70 4.30 2.53 -5.06
CA ILE A 70 5.17 1.63 -5.84
C ILE A 70 6.26 1.06 -4.96
N ILE A 71 6.90 1.92 -4.16
CA ILE A 71 7.96 1.50 -3.23
C ILE A 71 7.38 0.52 -2.20
N ALA A 72 6.18 0.81 -1.66
CA ALA A 72 5.50 -0.07 -0.73
C ALA A 72 5.22 -1.44 -1.33
N LEU A 73 4.63 -1.50 -2.54
CA LEU A 73 4.33 -2.75 -3.26
C LEU A 73 5.60 -3.58 -3.52
N LEU A 74 6.71 -2.93 -3.87
CA LEU A 74 7.99 -3.61 -4.06
C LEU A 74 8.47 -4.25 -2.75
N VAL A 75 8.44 -3.49 -1.65
CA VAL A 75 8.85 -3.98 -0.32
C VAL A 75 7.95 -5.14 0.14
N ILE A 76 6.65 -5.04 -0.07
CA ILE A 76 5.70 -6.12 0.25
C ILE A 76 6.02 -7.39 -0.53
N ASN A 77 6.28 -7.28 -1.84
CA ASN A 77 6.65 -8.44 -2.66
C ASN A 77 7.96 -9.07 -2.21
N LEU A 78 8.96 -8.26 -1.83
CA LEU A 78 10.21 -8.78 -1.25
C LEU A 78 9.95 -9.52 0.07
N LEU A 79 9.16 -8.94 0.97
CA LEU A 79 8.80 -9.59 2.24
C LEU A 79 8.04 -10.89 2.01
N ARG A 80 7.11 -10.92 1.06
CA ARG A 80 6.38 -12.12 0.67
C ARG A 80 7.34 -13.24 0.27
N GLY A 81 8.28 -12.97 -0.65
CA GLY A 81 9.24 -13.97 -1.12
C GLY A 81 10.28 -14.40 -0.08
N LEU A 82 10.47 -13.63 0.99
CA LEU A 82 11.34 -14.00 2.11
C LEU A 82 10.61 -14.84 3.17
N ILE A 83 9.29 -14.66 3.33
CA ILE A 83 8.48 -15.27 4.39
C ILE A 83 7.80 -16.55 3.91
N LEU A 84 7.23 -16.53 2.70
CA LEU A 84 6.50 -17.66 2.09
C LEU A 84 7.45 -18.55 1.31
#